data_AF-A0A553AI51-F1
#
_entry.id   AF-A0A553AI51-F1
#
_cell.length_a   1.000
_cell.length_b   1.000
_cell.length_c   1.000
_cell.angle_alpha   90.00
_cell.angle_beta   90.00
_cell.angle_gamma   90.00
#
_symmetry.space_group_name_H-M   'P 1'
#
loop_
_entity.id
_entity.type
_entity.pdbx_description
1 polymer ?
#
loop_
_entity_poly.entity_id
_entity_poly.type
_entity_poly.pdbx_seq_one_letter_code
_entity_poly.pdbx_strand_id
1 'polypeptide(L)'
;MAERFGRPVTPSGTSFYYRETDLSGLRILLYQDVSILEEDVEIHIRSGGANIFRIECRDGLPVESILEKHQDIYEFDIGIVYTSDPRPISDMLASCDFPFIIFTDRPEHCLSWYPAALCVHTEDGPEALASSILLQMAVRKAELNSMPAETPVIDWIPRLRAMARFLVKDQSVADDILARAMTEALDYVDDLASDGEVGALLVMLIERIWHREKMSRLT
;
A
#
# COMPACT_ATOMS: atom_id res chain seq x y z
N MET A 1 -40.98 16.58 14.70
CA MET A 1 -40.03 16.37 13.58
C MET A 1 -38.88 15.50 14.06
N ALA A 2 -39.21 14.26 14.39
CA ALA A 2 -38.28 13.17 14.62
C ALA A 2 -38.46 12.18 13.46
N GLU A 3 -37.44 11.37 13.18
CA GLU A 3 -37.35 10.34 12.11
C GLU A 3 -36.69 10.79 10.81
N ARG A 4 -35.35 10.70 10.75
CA ARG A 4 -34.61 10.33 9.52
C ARG A 4 -33.17 9.86 9.71
N PHE A 5 -32.82 9.35 10.89
CA PHE A 5 -31.60 8.54 11.02
C PHE A 5 -31.99 7.09 10.76
N GLY A 6 -31.60 6.59 9.59
CA GLY A 6 -31.71 5.17 9.26
C GLY A 6 -31.10 4.32 10.36
N ARG A 7 -31.73 3.17 10.61
CA ARG A 7 -31.26 2.19 11.61
C ARG A 7 -29.78 1.86 11.37
N PRO A 8 -28.99 1.62 12.43
CA PRO A 8 -27.64 1.09 12.26
C PRO A 8 -27.75 -0.25 11.54
N VAL A 9 -27.12 -0.35 10.37
CA VAL A 9 -26.88 -1.64 9.72
C VAL A 9 -25.94 -2.39 10.65
N THR A 10 -26.46 -3.41 11.34
CA THR A 10 -25.64 -4.39 12.05
C THR A 10 -24.61 -4.94 11.07
N PRO A 11 -23.29 -4.87 11.35
CA PRO A 11 -22.28 -5.42 10.46
C PRO A 11 -22.55 -6.91 10.28
N SER A 12 -22.94 -7.28 9.07
CA SER A 12 -22.93 -8.66 8.60
C SER A 12 -21.50 -9.16 8.66
N GLY A 13 -21.24 -10.13 9.54
CA GLY A 13 -20.08 -11.02 9.55
C GLY A 13 -18.70 -10.37 9.78
N THR A 14 -18.06 -10.76 10.87
CA THR A 14 -16.66 -10.47 11.21
C THR A 14 -15.62 -11.15 10.29
N SER A 15 -16.04 -11.75 9.17
CA SER A 15 -15.21 -12.63 8.31
C SER A 15 -14.73 -12.00 7.00
N PHE A 16 -15.13 -10.77 6.68
CA PHE A 16 -14.98 -10.20 5.34
C PHE A 16 -13.73 -9.34 5.14
N TYR A 17 -13.05 -8.97 6.23
CA TYR A 17 -11.84 -8.14 6.23
C TYR A 17 -10.73 -8.88 6.94
N TYR A 18 -9.50 -8.65 6.48
CA TYR A 18 -8.28 -9.13 7.11
C TYR A 18 -8.15 -8.55 8.52
N ARG A 19 -8.48 -9.36 9.53
CA ARG A 19 -8.25 -9.04 10.95
C ARG A 19 -6.74 -9.03 11.26
N GLU A 20 -5.97 -9.77 10.49
CA GLU A 20 -4.52 -9.69 10.32
C GLU A 20 -4.26 -9.64 8.81
N THR A 21 -3.30 -8.81 8.39
CA THR A 21 -2.93 -8.71 6.97
C THR A 21 -2.45 -10.06 6.44
N ASP A 22 -3.19 -10.65 5.51
CA ASP A 22 -2.81 -11.88 4.81
C ASP A 22 -1.89 -11.53 3.64
N LEU A 23 -0.61 -11.82 3.82
CA LEU A 23 0.45 -11.64 2.85
C LEU A 23 0.83 -12.98 2.19
N SER A 24 -0.04 -14.00 2.30
CA SER A 24 0.23 -15.35 1.81
C SER A 24 0.58 -15.35 0.33
N GLY A 25 1.71 -16.00 0.02
CA GLY A 25 2.18 -16.18 -1.35
C GLY A 25 2.99 -15.01 -1.91
N LEU A 26 3.10 -13.88 -1.19
CA LEU A 26 3.97 -12.78 -1.60
C LEU A 26 5.44 -13.13 -1.37
N ARG A 27 6.28 -12.83 -2.37
CA ARG A 27 7.75 -12.86 -2.27
C ARG A 27 8.23 -11.44 -2.01
N ILE A 28 8.70 -11.18 -0.79
CA ILE A 28 9.08 -9.86 -0.34
C ILE A 28 10.59 -9.77 -0.24
N LEU A 29 11.15 -8.71 -0.81
CA LEU A 29 12.55 -8.38 -0.71
C LEU A 29 12.77 -7.38 0.43
N LEU A 30 13.43 -7.77 1.51
CA LEU A 30 13.71 -6.90 2.65
C LEU A 30 15.16 -6.41 2.60
N TYR A 31 15.35 -5.13 2.32
CA TYR A 31 16.63 -4.45 2.44
C TYR A 31 16.74 -3.81 3.81
N GLN A 32 17.70 -4.27 4.62
CA GLN A 32 17.83 -3.85 6.01
C GLN A 32 19.28 -3.56 6.37
N ASP A 33 19.53 -2.48 7.11
CA ASP A 33 20.84 -2.22 7.70
C ASP A 33 21.11 -3.20 8.84
N VAL A 34 22.34 -3.72 8.95
CA VAL A 34 22.73 -4.67 10.02
C VAL A 34 22.55 -4.07 11.42
N SER A 35 22.59 -2.75 11.55
CA SER A 35 22.42 -2.02 12.81
C SER A 35 20.95 -1.93 13.28
N ILE A 36 19.99 -2.19 12.39
CA ILE A 36 18.56 -2.14 12.69
C ILE A 36 18.14 -3.53 13.15
N LEU A 37 18.00 -3.72 14.45
CA LEU A 37 17.55 -4.98 15.06
C LEU A 37 16.06 -4.90 15.38
N GLU A 38 15.21 -5.05 14.37
CA GLU A 38 13.77 -5.28 14.60
C GLU A 38 13.39 -6.65 14.07
N GLU A 39 13.56 -7.66 14.92
CA GLU A 39 13.06 -9.02 14.67
C GLU A 39 11.53 -9.02 14.51
N ASP A 40 10.83 -8.08 15.15
CA ASP A 40 9.36 -7.99 15.18
C ASP A 40 8.75 -7.75 13.79
N VAL A 41 9.39 -6.96 12.92
CA VAL A 41 8.89 -6.70 11.57
C VAL A 41 8.94 -7.95 10.70
N GLU A 42 10.08 -8.64 10.67
CA GLU A 42 10.19 -9.88 9.91
C GLU A 42 9.22 -10.94 10.41
N ILE A 43 9.14 -11.09 11.73
CA ILE A 43 8.27 -12.08 12.37
C ILE A 43 6.82 -11.80 12.00
N HIS A 44 6.37 -10.54 12.09
CA HIS A 44 5.00 -10.16 11.75
C HIS A 44 4.68 -10.43 10.28
N ILE A 45 5.55 -9.99 9.37
CA ILE A 45 5.34 -10.16 7.92
C ILE A 45 5.36 -11.65 7.53
N ARG A 46 6.24 -12.47 8.12
CA ARG A 46 6.22 -13.93 7.93
C ARG A 46 4.99 -14.58 8.53
N SER A 47 4.52 -14.12 9.69
CA SER A 47 3.31 -14.64 10.33
C SER A 47 2.06 -14.39 9.47
N GLY A 48 2.04 -13.29 8.70
CA GLY A 48 1.04 -13.03 7.66
C GLY A 48 1.15 -13.93 6.42
N GLY A 49 2.14 -14.84 6.34
CA GLY A 49 2.27 -15.82 5.26
C GLY A 49 3.23 -15.43 4.12
N ALA A 50 3.94 -14.30 4.23
CA ALA A 50 4.89 -13.86 3.21
C ALA A 50 6.21 -14.64 3.25
N ASN A 51 6.83 -14.80 2.08
CA ASN A 51 8.19 -15.29 1.94
C ASN A 51 9.17 -14.12 1.87
N ILE A 52 9.89 -13.87 2.96
CA ILE A 52 10.87 -12.77 3.04
C ILE A 52 12.26 -13.26 2.65
N PHE A 53 12.88 -12.52 1.73
CA PHE A 53 14.26 -12.64 1.33
C PHE A 53 15.00 -11.41 1.82
N ARG A 54 15.81 -11.60 2.87
CA ARG A 54 16.57 -10.51 3.49
C ARG A 54 17.88 -10.27 2.75
N ILE A 55 18.18 -9.01 2.52
CA ILE A 55 19.47 -8.52 2.09
C ILE A 55 19.98 -7.55 3.16
N GLU A 56 21.09 -7.90 3.78
CA GLU A 56 21.75 -7.07 4.77
C GLU A 56 22.71 -6.08 4.08
N CYS A 57 22.45 -4.78 4.27
CA CYS A 57 23.39 -3.74 3.88
C CYS A 57 24.49 -3.62 4.94
N ARG A 58 25.71 -3.99 4.56
CA ARG A 58 26.94 -3.65 5.30
C ARG A 58 27.60 -2.46 4.64
N ASP A 59 27.86 -1.42 5.43
CA ASP A 59 28.62 -0.21 5.11
C ASP A 59 29.19 -0.14 3.68
N GLY A 60 28.44 0.50 2.78
CA GLY A 60 28.94 0.90 1.46
C GLY A 60 29.03 -0.18 0.38
N LEU A 61 28.40 -1.35 0.55
CA LEU A 61 28.24 -2.28 -0.57
C LEU A 61 27.39 -1.62 -1.68
N PRO A 62 27.89 -1.53 -2.92
CA PRO A 62 27.12 -0.97 -4.02
C PRO A 62 25.89 -1.83 -4.25
N VAL A 63 24.73 -1.19 -4.33
CA VAL A 63 23.45 -1.83 -4.59
C VAL A 63 23.50 -2.69 -5.86
N GLU A 64 24.33 -2.33 -6.85
CA GLU A 64 24.53 -3.10 -8.08
C GLU A 64 25.09 -4.51 -7.79
N SER A 65 26.04 -4.63 -6.86
CA SER A 65 26.67 -5.91 -6.51
C SER A 65 25.74 -6.89 -5.78
N ILE A 66 24.66 -6.37 -5.23
CA ILE A 66 23.61 -7.13 -4.54
C ILE A 66 22.64 -7.70 -5.58
N LEU A 67 22.21 -6.89 -6.56
CA LEU A 67 21.31 -7.36 -7.61
C LEU A 67 21.99 -8.24 -8.65
N GLU A 68 23.28 -8.04 -8.94
CA GLU A 68 24.03 -8.95 -9.82
C GLU A 68 24.07 -10.40 -9.32
N LYS A 69 23.94 -10.62 -8.00
CA LYS A 69 23.82 -11.96 -7.38
C LYS A 69 22.40 -12.50 -7.38
N HIS A 70 21.41 -11.62 -7.36
CA HIS A 70 19.98 -11.95 -7.39
C HIS A 70 19.44 -11.61 -8.77
N GLN A 71 19.74 -12.48 -9.75
CA GLN A 71 19.62 -12.23 -11.19
C GLN A 71 18.25 -11.73 -11.70
N ASP A 72 17.20 -11.65 -10.90
CA ASP A 72 15.94 -11.02 -11.30
C ASP A 72 15.21 -10.43 -10.06
N ILE A 73 15.30 -9.11 -9.85
CA ILE A 73 14.42 -8.40 -8.88
C ILE A 73 12.94 -8.66 -9.14
N TYR A 74 12.61 -9.02 -10.38
CA TYR A 74 11.27 -9.37 -10.83
C TYR A 74 10.77 -10.73 -10.32
N GLU A 75 11.62 -11.50 -9.64
CA GLU A 75 11.19 -12.67 -8.87
C GLU A 75 10.39 -12.29 -7.61
N PHE A 76 10.51 -11.04 -7.15
CA PHE A 76 9.84 -10.52 -5.98
C PHE A 76 8.61 -9.71 -6.38
N ASP A 77 7.60 -9.73 -5.53
CA ASP A 77 6.38 -8.96 -5.73
C ASP A 77 6.54 -7.50 -5.30
N ILE A 78 7.32 -7.27 -4.22
CA ILE A 78 7.51 -5.94 -3.61
C ILE A 78 8.78 -5.90 -2.75
N GLY A 79 9.37 -4.70 -2.63
CA GLY A 79 10.49 -4.42 -1.75
C GLY A 79 10.07 -3.71 -0.46
N ILE A 80 10.81 -3.96 0.62
CA ILE A 80 10.80 -3.15 1.84
C ILE A 80 12.21 -2.58 1.98
N VAL A 81 12.30 -1.26 2.01
CA VAL A 81 13.53 -0.52 2.31
C VAL A 81 13.45 -0.09 3.76
N TYR A 82 14.26 -0.72 4.60
CA TYR A 82 14.40 -0.38 6.01
C TYR A 82 15.86 -0.09 6.35
N THR A 83 16.31 1.11 5.94
CA THR A 83 17.70 1.54 6.09
C THR A 83 17.75 2.97 6.65
N SER A 84 18.90 3.33 7.22
CA SER A 84 19.20 4.67 7.72
C SER A 84 19.26 5.73 6.60
N ASP A 85 19.73 5.34 5.42
CA ASP A 85 19.61 6.12 4.18
C ASP A 85 18.89 5.29 3.11
N PRO A 86 17.61 5.59 2.80
CA PRO A 86 16.87 4.85 1.79
C PRO A 86 17.24 5.24 0.36
N ARG A 87 17.90 6.39 0.14
CA ARG A 87 18.06 6.97 -1.20
C ARG A 87 18.70 6.03 -2.22
N PRO A 88 19.86 5.40 -1.95
CA PRO A 88 20.56 4.63 -2.99
C PRO A 88 19.73 3.45 -3.52
N ILE A 89 19.03 2.75 -2.63
CA ILE A 89 18.20 1.61 -2.99
C ILE A 89 16.85 2.05 -3.57
N SER A 90 16.21 3.08 -3.01
CA SER A 90 14.93 3.60 -3.49
C SER A 90 15.04 4.20 -4.90
N ASP A 91 16.09 4.96 -5.20
CA ASP A 91 16.32 5.51 -6.54
C ASP A 91 16.50 4.40 -7.57
N MET A 92 17.23 3.34 -7.22
CA MET A 92 17.41 2.18 -8.09
C MET A 92 16.10 1.40 -8.29
N LEU A 93 15.37 1.06 -7.22
CA LEU A 93 14.09 0.33 -7.35
C LEU A 93 13.08 1.13 -8.18
N ALA A 94 13.01 2.46 -7.98
CA ALA A 94 12.19 3.34 -8.78
C ALA A 94 12.61 3.36 -10.26
N SER A 95 13.91 3.37 -10.56
CA SER A 95 14.41 3.32 -11.94
C SER A 95 14.07 2.02 -12.67
N CYS A 96 13.84 0.94 -11.92
CA CYS A 96 13.42 -0.37 -12.44
C CYS A 96 11.90 -0.54 -12.55
N ASP A 97 11.12 0.50 -12.22
CA ASP A 97 9.67 0.44 -12.02
C ASP A 97 9.27 -0.72 -11.08
N PHE A 98 10.06 -0.98 -10.04
CA PHE A 98 9.79 -2.02 -9.05
C PHE A 98 9.02 -1.40 -7.87
N PRO A 99 7.97 -2.04 -7.32
CA PRO A 99 7.20 -1.46 -6.25
C PRO A 99 7.92 -1.68 -4.91
N PHE A 100 7.92 -0.68 -4.04
CA PHE A 100 8.53 -0.81 -2.73
C PHE A 100 7.86 0.06 -1.67
N ILE A 101 8.10 -0.29 -0.41
CA ILE A 101 7.71 0.47 0.77
C ILE A 101 8.99 0.95 1.44
N ILE A 102 9.02 2.21 1.88
CA ILE A 102 10.08 2.75 2.73
C ILE A 102 9.55 2.74 4.17
N PHE A 103 10.20 1.97 5.04
CA PHE A 103 9.89 1.91 6.47
C PHE A 103 10.94 2.73 7.22
N THR A 104 10.54 3.89 7.75
CA THR A 104 11.48 4.93 8.21
C THR A 104 10.91 5.72 9.39
N ASP A 105 11.79 6.34 10.17
CA ASP A 105 11.42 7.34 11.19
C ASP A 105 11.22 8.75 10.61
N ARG A 106 11.48 8.96 9.31
CA ARG A 106 11.42 10.26 8.62
C ARG A 106 10.66 10.17 7.29
N PRO A 107 9.36 9.84 7.30
CA PRO A 107 8.57 9.67 6.08
C PRO A 107 8.51 10.94 5.21
N GLU A 108 8.62 12.14 5.81
CA GLU A 108 8.62 13.42 5.11
C GLU A 108 9.77 13.59 4.12
N HIS A 109 10.90 12.90 4.35
CA HIS A 109 12.04 12.92 3.44
C HIS A 109 11.88 12.01 2.22
N CYS A 110 10.81 11.23 2.18
CA CYS A 110 10.63 10.14 1.22
C CYS A 110 9.52 10.40 0.19
N LEU A 111 8.87 11.57 0.26
CA LEU A 111 7.76 11.94 -0.63
C LEU A 111 8.15 12.02 -2.12
N SER A 112 9.44 12.20 -2.43
CA SER A 112 9.92 12.29 -3.83
C SER A 112 9.78 10.98 -4.61
N TRP A 113 9.61 9.84 -3.94
CA TRP A 113 9.42 8.54 -4.60
C TRP A 113 7.95 8.21 -4.85
N TYR A 114 7.01 9.05 -4.43
CA TYR A 114 5.61 8.85 -4.78
C TYR A 114 5.40 9.08 -6.30
N PRO A 115 4.64 8.22 -7.02
CA PRO A 115 3.85 7.07 -6.53
C PRO A 115 4.58 5.71 -6.59
N ALA A 116 5.85 5.66 -6.98
CA ALA A 116 6.62 4.42 -7.07
C ALA A 116 6.77 3.70 -5.71
N ALA A 117 6.73 4.47 -4.61
CA ALA A 117 6.76 3.95 -3.25
C ALA A 117 5.77 4.61 -2.30
N LEU A 118 5.37 3.84 -1.28
CA LEU A 118 4.70 4.35 -0.08
C LEU A 118 5.70 4.43 1.07
N CYS A 119 5.46 5.36 1.98
CA CYS A 119 6.29 5.56 3.16
C CYS A 119 5.47 5.25 4.41
N VAL A 120 6.04 4.47 5.32
CA VAL A 120 5.41 4.08 6.58
C VAL A 120 6.31 4.48 7.72
N HIS A 121 5.75 5.15 8.72
CA HIS A 121 6.51 5.52 9.90
C HIS A 121 6.77 4.28 10.76
N THR A 122 7.98 4.13 11.27
CA THR A 122 8.34 3.02 12.18
C THR A 122 7.45 2.92 13.43
N GLU A 123 6.97 4.04 13.97
CA GLU A 123 6.08 4.09 15.13
C GLU A 123 4.67 3.54 14.84
N ASP A 124 4.24 3.51 13.57
CA ASP A 124 2.95 2.89 13.19
C ASP A 124 3.00 1.35 13.27
N GLY A 125 4.22 0.80 13.35
CA GLY A 125 4.46 -0.60 13.62
C GLY A 125 4.24 -1.55 12.43
N PRO A 126 4.42 -2.87 12.65
CA PRO A 126 4.48 -3.84 11.58
C PRO A 126 3.13 -4.09 10.88
N GLU A 127 2.00 -3.84 11.55
CA GLU A 127 0.67 -3.97 10.92
C GLU A 127 0.38 -2.82 9.94
N ALA A 128 0.87 -1.62 10.21
CA ALA A 128 0.81 -0.52 9.26
C ALA A 128 1.66 -0.84 8.01
N LEU A 129 2.89 -1.34 8.22
CA LEU A 129 3.75 -1.80 7.13
C LEU A 129 3.08 -2.90 6.29
N ALA A 130 2.50 -3.91 6.94
CA ALA A 130 1.76 -4.98 6.26
C ALA A 130 0.58 -4.43 5.45
N SER A 131 -0.15 -3.46 6.01
CA SER A 131 -1.25 -2.78 5.32
C SER A 131 -0.78 -2.04 4.08
N SER A 132 0.33 -1.31 4.17
CA SER A 132 0.91 -0.57 3.05
C SER A 132 1.47 -1.48 1.96
N ILE A 133 1.97 -2.67 2.31
CA ILE A 133 2.35 -3.69 1.33
C ILE A 133 1.13 -4.10 0.50
N LEU A 134 0.01 -4.44 1.14
CA LEU A 134 -1.23 -4.78 0.41
C LEU A 134 -1.72 -3.62 -0.45
N LEU A 135 -1.64 -2.39 0.05
CA LEU A 135 -2.06 -1.21 -0.68
C LEU A 135 -1.23 -1.01 -1.95
N GLN A 136 0.10 -1.06 -1.85
CA GLN A 136 0.97 -0.88 -3.01
C GLN A 136 0.76 -1.99 -4.05
N MET A 137 0.54 -3.22 -3.59
CA MET A 137 0.19 -4.34 -4.47
C MET A 137 -1.18 -4.14 -5.12
N ALA A 138 -2.19 -3.63 -4.40
CA ALA A 138 -3.51 -3.35 -4.94
C ALA A 138 -3.45 -2.28 -6.05
N VAL A 139 -2.74 -1.18 -5.80
CA VAL A 139 -2.54 -0.09 -6.76
C VAL A 139 -1.86 -0.61 -8.04
N ARG A 140 -0.79 -1.39 -7.89
CA ARG A 140 -0.04 -1.95 -9.02
C ARG A 140 -0.83 -3.00 -9.80
N LYS A 141 -1.50 -3.93 -9.13
CA LYS A 141 -2.33 -4.96 -9.79
C LYS A 141 -3.54 -4.36 -10.50
N ALA A 142 -4.04 -3.23 -10.01
CA ALA A 142 -5.07 -2.45 -10.67
C ALA A 142 -4.52 -1.52 -11.78
N GLU A 143 -3.20 -1.49 -11.99
CA GLU A 143 -2.51 -0.63 -12.96
C GLU A 143 -2.80 0.87 -12.77
N LEU A 144 -3.07 1.30 -11.53
CA LEU A 144 -3.42 2.69 -11.23
C LEU A 144 -2.21 3.63 -11.33
N ASN A 145 -1.00 3.13 -11.07
CA ASN A 145 0.26 3.87 -11.20
C ASN A 145 0.62 4.23 -12.65
N SER A 146 0.08 3.48 -13.63
CA SER A 146 0.37 3.66 -15.06
C SER A 146 -0.73 4.43 -15.80
N MET A 147 -1.74 4.93 -15.08
CA MET A 147 -2.84 5.68 -15.69
C MET A 147 -2.38 7.09 -16.12
N PRO A 148 -2.54 7.45 -17.40
CA PRO A 148 -2.28 8.82 -17.85
C PRO A 148 -3.15 9.83 -17.10
N ALA A 149 -2.59 11.00 -16.76
CA ALA A 149 -3.33 12.05 -16.06
C ALA A 149 -4.55 12.57 -16.83
N GLU A 150 -4.54 12.47 -18.17
CA GLU A 150 -5.66 12.87 -19.02
C GLU A 150 -6.73 11.79 -19.19
N THR A 151 -6.56 10.60 -18.59
CA THR A 151 -7.55 9.53 -18.69
C THR A 151 -8.84 9.92 -17.96
N PRO A 152 -10.01 9.87 -18.64
CA PRO A 152 -11.28 10.25 -18.04
C PRO A 152 -11.61 9.42 -16.80
N VAL A 153 -12.17 10.05 -15.75
CA VAL A 153 -12.41 9.37 -14.45
C VAL A 153 -13.27 8.10 -14.58
N ILE A 154 -14.18 8.05 -15.56
CA ILE A 154 -15.01 6.87 -15.83
C ILE A 154 -14.17 5.62 -16.16
N ASP A 155 -13.02 5.80 -16.81
CA ASP A 155 -12.10 4.74 -17.18
C ASP A 155 -11.21 4.30 -15.99
N TRP A 156 -11.14 5.10 -14.93
CA TRP A 156 -10.51 4.72 -13.66
C TRP A 156 -11.40 3.79 -12.84
N ILE A 157 -12.73 3.88 -12.94
CA ILE A 157 -13.68 3.15 -12.09
C ILE A 157 -13.44 1.63 -12.10
N PRO A 158 -13.24 0.95 -13.25
CA PRO A 158 -12.94 -0.48 -13.25
C PRO A 158 -11.67 -0.84 -12.48
N ARG A 159 -10.63 0.00 -12.57
CA ARG A 159 -9.34 -0.20 -11.89
C ARG A 159 -9.45 0.09 -10.38
N LEU A 160 -10.12 1.17 -10.00
CA LEU A 160 -10.43 1.48 -8.60
C LEU A 160 -11.25 0.37 -7.94
N ARG A 161 -12.20 -0.22 -8.67
CA ARG A 161 -12.95 -1.41 -8.20
C ARG A 161 -12.03 -2.62 -8.04
N ALA A 162 -11.11 -2.86 -8.97
CA ALA A 162 -10.14 -3.93 -8.86
C ALA A 162 -9.22 -3.76 -7.64
N MET A 163 -8.77 -2.53 -7.36
CA MET A 163 -8.02 -2.18 -6.16
C MET A 163 -8.82 -2.49 -4.89
N ALA A 164 -10.07 -2.03 -4.78
CA ALA A 164 -10.91 -2.28 -3.61
C ALA A 164 -11.16 -3.79 -3.38
N ARG A 165 -11.35 -4.55 -4.46
CA ARG A 165 -11.55 -6.01 -4.41
C ARG A 165 -10.27 -6.79 -4.12
N PHE A 166 -9.10 -6.19 -4.33
CA PHE A 166 -7.84 -6.76 -3.87
C PHE A 166 -7.71 -6.59 -2.34
N LEU A 167 -8.11 -5.43 -1.82
CA LEU A 167 -8.01 -5.09 -0.39
C LEU A 167 -9.02 -5.82 0.50
N VAL A 168 -10.15 -6.26 -0.07
CA VAL A 168 -11.26 -6.88 0.66
C VAL A 168 -11.78 -8.11 -0.08
N LYS A 169 -11.92 -9.23 0.64
CA LYS A 169 -12.40 -10.52 0.06
C LYS A 169 -13.87 -10.46 -0.40
N ASP A 170 -14.71 -9.72 0.33
CA ASP A 170 -16.12 -9.57 0.01
C ASP A 170 -16.33 -8.48 -1.07
N GLN A 171 -16.95 -8.88 -2.18
CA GLN A 171 -17.17 -7.99 -3.32
C GLN A 171 -18.17 -6.87 -3.02
N SER A 172 -19.22 -7.16 -2.25
CA SER A 172 -20.22 -6.15 -1.87
C SER A 172 -19.57 -5.06 -1.03
N VAL A 173 -18.72 -5.49 -0.10
CA VAL A 173 -17.97 -4.57 0.74
C VAL A 173 -16.98 -3.73 -0.08
N ALA A 174 -16.24 -4.35 -0.99
CA ALA A 174 -15.32 -3.63 -1.87
C ALA A 174 -16.06 -2.60 -2.74
N ASP A 175 -17.23 -2.95 -3.26
CA ASP A 175 -18.07 -2.06 -4.06
C ASP A 175 -18.64 -0.92 -3.18
N ASP A 176 -18.97 -1.17 -1.91
CA ASP A 176 -19.39 -0.15 -0.94
C ASP A 176 -18.27 0.83 -0.59
N ILE A 177 -17.02 0.36 -0.43
CA ILE A 177 -15.84 1.22 -0.22
C ILE A 177 -15.69 2.18 -1.40
N LEU A 178 -15.74 1.66 -2.63
CA LEU A 178 -15.65 2.48 -3.84
C LEU A 178 -16.80 3.49 -3.92
N ALA A 179 -18.04 3.07 -3.67
CA ALA A 179 -19.21 3.96 -3.72
C ALA A 179 -19.09 5.10 -2.69
N ARG A 180 -18.57 4.81 -1.51
CA ARG A 180 -18.31 5.82 -0.48
C ARG A 180 -17.17 6.75 -0.87
N ALA A 181 -16.08 6.24 -1.43
CA ALA A 181 -14.99 7.08 -1.95
C ALA A 181 -15.51 8.03 -3.04
N MET A 182 -16.34 7.55 -3.97
CA MET A 182 -16.98 8.38 -4.99
C MET A 182 -17.90 9.44 -4.38
N THR A 183 -18.63 9.11 -3.31
CA THR A 183 -19.51 10.05 -2.62
C THR A 183 -18.71 11.12 -1.88
N GLU A 184 -17.67 10.73 -1.13
CA GLU A 184 -16.78 11.67 -0.43
C GLU A 184 -16.00 12.55 -1.42
N ALA A 185 -15.68 12.04 -2.61
CA ALA A 185 -14.98 12.82 -3.63
C ALA A 185 -15.81 14.00 -4.15
N LEU A 186 -17.16 13.88 -4.17
CA LEU A 186 -18.05 14.96 -4.66
C LEU A 186 -17.86 16.28 -3.92
N ASP A 187 -17.43 16.22 -2.65
CA ASP A 187 -17.16 17.42 -1.84
C ASP A 187 -15.91 18.20 -2.30
N TYR A 188 -15.08 17.60 -3.18
CA TYR A 188 -13.80 18.17 -3.63
C TYR A 188 -13.72 18.36 -5.15
N VAL A 189 -14.65 17.78 -5.94
CA VAL A 189 -14.55 17.76 -7.42
C VAL A 189 -14.40 19.17 -8.02
N ASP A 190 -15.09 20.16 -7.46
CA ASP A 190 -15.05 21.54 -7.96
C ASP A 190 -13.68 22.23 -7.76
N ASP A 191 -12.86 21.73 -6.83
CA ASP A 191 -11.52 22.26 -6.52
C ASP A 191 -10.40 21.55 -7.29
N LEU A 192 -10.71 20.49 -8.04
CA LEU A 192 -9.73 19.69 -8.77
C LEU A 192 -9.61 20.15 -10.23
N ALA A 193 -8.38 20.25 -10.72
CA ALA A 193 -8.04 20.79 -12.03
C ALA A 193 -8.18 19.77 -13.16
N SER A 194 -8.27 18.47 -12.85
CA SER A 194 -8.34 17.41 -13.88
C SER A 194 -8.96 16.10 -13.39
N ASP A 195 -9.42 15.28 -14.34
CA ASP A 195 -9.88 13.91 -14.07
C ASP A 195 -8.79 13.02 -13.44
N GLY A 196 -7.52 13.26 -13.76
CA GLY A 196 -6.39 12.58 -13.12
C GLY A 196 -6.27 12.89 -11.63
N GLU A 197 -6.53 14.15 -11.23
CA GLU A 197 -6.58 14.53 -9.81
C GLU A 197 -7.77 13.89 -9.08
N VAL A 198 -8.92 13.78 -9.76
CA VAL A 198 -10.08 13.03 -9.23
C VAL A 198 -9.73 11.55 -9.05
N GLY A 199 -9.05 10.94 -10.02
CA GLY A 199 -8.56 9.56 -9.95
C GLY A 199 -7.62 9.35 -8.75
N ALA A 200 -6.64 10.25 -8.56
CA ALA A 200 -5.73 10.21 -7.43
C ALA A 200 -6.44 10.38 -6.08
N LEU A 201 -7.40 11.32 -5.98
CA LEU A 201 -8.24 11.50 -4.81
C LEU A 201 -9.02 10.21 -4.48
N LEU A 202 -9.58 9.54 -5.49
CA LEU A 202 -10.32 8.29 -5.28
C LEU A 202 -9.44 7.17 -4.74
N VAL A 203 -8.18 7.07 -5.20
CA VAL A 203 -7.20 6.12 -4.62
C VAL A 203 -6.98 6.43 -3.13
N MET A 204 -6.73 7.69 -2.79
CA MET A 204 -6.53 8.12 -1.40
C MET A 204 -7.76 7.88 -0.51
N LEU A 205 -8.97 8.11 -1.03
CA LEU A 205 -10.21 7.89 -0.29
C LEU A 205 -10.47 6.40 -0.06
N ILE A 206 -10.23 5.54 -1.05
CA ILE A 206 -10.34 4.08 -0.89
C ILE A 206 -9.37 3.59 0.19
N GLU A 207 -8.11 4.02 0.13
CA GLU A 207 -7.10 3.73 1.16
C GLU A 207 -7.60 4.14 2.55
N ARG A 208 -8.02 5.40 2.71
CA ARG A 208 -8.46 5.96 3.98
C ARG A 208 -9.67 5.22 4.55
N ILE A 209 -10.67 4.93 3.72
CA ILE A 209 -11.88 4.23 4.12
C ILE A 209 -11.53 2.81 4.56
N TRP A 210 -10.78 2.09 3.73
CA TRP A 210 -10.33 0.73 4.03
C TRP A 210 -9.53 0.67 5.34
N HIS A 211 -8.56 1.55 5.51
CA HIS A 211 -7.73 1.61 6.72
C HIS A 211 -8.59 1.88 7.97
N ARG A 212 -9.50 2.86 7.91
CA ARG A 212 -10.40 3.16 9.04
C ARG A 212 -11.27 1.94 9.39
N GLU A 213 -11.83 1.27 8.40
CA GLU A 213 -12.68 0.10 8.63
C GLU A 213 -11.90 -1.07 9.22
N LYS A 214 -10.69 -1.30 8.73
CA LYS A 214 -9.77 -2.30 9.28
C LYS A 214 -9.45 -2.00 10.75
N MET A 215 -9.05 -0.77 11.07
CA MET A 215 -8.69 -0.38 12.44
C MET A 215 -9.87 -0.39 13.41
N SER A 216 -11.06 0.03 12.98
CA SER A 216 -12.28 0.03 13.82
C SER A 216 -12.71 -1.35 14.32
N ARG A 217 -12.14 -2.42 13.75
CA ARG A 217 -12.47 -3.81 14.06
C ARG A 217 -11.37 -4.53 14.84
N LEU A 218 -10.23 -3.87 15.05
CA LEU A 218 -9.12 -4.31 15.90
C LEU A 218 -9.30 -3.85 17.36
N THR A 219 -10.08 -2.79 17.59
CA THR A 219 -10.52 -2.28 18.90
C THR A 219 -11.81 -2.93 19.36
#